data_AF-A0AAE7NXK0-F1
#
_entry.id   AF-A0AAE7NXK0-F1
#
_cell.length_a   1.000
_cell.length_b   1.000
_cell.length_c   1.000
_cell.angle_alpha   90.00
_cell.angle_beta   90.00
_cell.angle_gamma   90.00
#
_symmetry.space_group_name_H-M   'P 1'
#
loop_
_entity.id
_entity.type
_entity.pdbx_description
1 polymer ?
#
loop_
_entity_poly.entity_id
_entity_poly.type
_entity_poly.pdbx_seq_one_letter_code
_entity_poly.pdbx_strand_id
1 'polypeptide(L)' 'MTNKPDNEPLDLIEMRRQIRALRSQHSDDLRIASLLNRFLVKVAFLTEPTDLAHEEYLRSEFERTLTKVKEICARTKSS' A
#
# COMPACT_ATOMS: atom_id res chain seq x y z
N MET A 1 -20.47 13.40 -16.61
CA MET A 1 -20.58 13.54 -15.14
C MET A 1 -20.27 12.18 -14.54
N THR A 2 -19.19 12.14 -13.73
CA THR A 2 -18.82 11.09 -12.76
C THR A 2 -19.02 9.63 -13.18
N ASN A 3 -18.05 9.08 -13.91
CA ASN A 3 -17.72 7.66 -13.78
C ASN A 3 -17.25 7.47 -12.34
N LYS A 4 -18.13 7.00 -11.44
CA LYS A 4 -17.66 6.23 -10.29
C LYS A 4 -16.77 5.15 -10.90
N PRO A 5 -15.51 4.96 -10.49
CA PRO A 5 -14.88 3.70 -10.81
C PRO A 5 -15.83 2.65 -10.24
N ASP A 6 -16.29 1.75 -11.10
CA ASP A 6 -17.07 0.60 -10.68
C ASP A 6 -16.44 0.01 -9.43
N ASN A 7 -17.25 -0.56 -8.55
CA ASN A 7 -16.80 -1.35 -7.40
C ASN A 7 -16.01 -2.57 -7.90
N GLU A 8 -14.87 -2.34 -8.54
CA GLU A 8 -13.90 -3.34 -8.88
C GLU A 8 -13.38 -3.84 -7.53
N PRO A 9 -13.57 -5.13 -7.23
CA PRO A 9 -13.17 -5.69 -5.95
C PRO A 9 -11.68 -5.43 -5.74
N LEU A 10 -11.30 -5.15 -4.50
CA LEU A 10 -9.92 -4.87 -4.17
C LEU A 10 -8.99 -6.00 -4.61
N ASP A 11 -8.14 -5.73 -5.61
CA ASP A 11 -7.12 -6.69 -6.05
C ASP A 11 -5.95 -6.73 -5.06
N LEU A 12 -6.06 -7.66 -4.11
CA LEU A 12 -5.02 -7.91 -3.12
C LEU A 12 -3.72 -8.45 -3.74
N ILE A 13 -3.77 -9.08 -4.92
CA ILE A 13 -2.58 -9.60 -5.60
C ILE A 13 -1.79 -8.42 -6.16
N GLU A 14 -2.46 -7.53 -6.89
CA GLU A 14 -1.84 -6.34 -7.46
C GLU A 14 -1.35 -5.39 -6.36
N MET A 15 -2.12 -5.21 -5.27
CA MET A 15 -1.67 -4.44 -4.11
C MET A 15 -0.37 -5.01 -3.51
N ARG A 16 -0.29 -6.33 -3.31
CA ARG A 16 0.93 -7.00 -2.83
C ARG A 16 2.10 -6.81 -3.78
N ARG A 17 1.85 -6.89 -5.09
CA ARG A 17 2.86 -6.67 -6.13
C ARG A 17 3.43 -5.26 -6.07
N GLN A 18 2.59 -4.23 -5.97
CA GLN A 18 3.00 -2.84 -5.87
C GLN A 18 3.86 -2.57 -4.62
N ILE A 19 3.44 -3.11 -3.46
CA ILE A 19 4.21 -2.95 -2.23
C ILE A 19 5.58 -3.64 -2.33
N ARG A 20 5.66 -4.85 -2.92
CA ARG A 20 6.94 -5.54 -3.15
C ARG A 20 7.85 -4.76 -4.07
N ALA A 21 7.30 -4.19 -5.15
CA ALA A 21 8.06 -3.36 -6.09
C ALA A 21 8.64 -2.12 -5.39
N LEU A 22 7.81 -1.39 -4.62
CA LEU A 22 8.26 -0.24 -3.84
C LEU A 22 9.33 -0.62 -2.81
N ARG A 23 9.16 -1.76 -2.12
CA ARG A 23 10.16 -2.24 -1.15
C ARG A 23 11.49 -2.56 -1.84
N SER A 24 11.44 -3.11 -3.06
CA SER A 24 12.66 -3.37 -3.84
C SER A 24 13.34 -2.08 -4.30
N GLN A 25 12.57 -1.04 -4.64
CA GLN A 25 13.11 0.26 -5.06
C GLN A 25 13.76 1.02 -3.90
N HIS A 26 13.27 0.81 -2.68
CA HIS A 26 13.75 1.48 -1.47
C HIS A 26 14.42 0.49 -0.50
N SER A 27 15.16 -0.48 -1.02
CA SER A 27 15.79 -1.55 -0.22
C SER A 27 16.65 -1.03 0.93
N ASP A 28 17.29 0.12 0.71
CA ASP A 28 18.28 0.69 1.61
C ASP A 28 17.69 1.73 2.58
N ASP A 29 16.48 2.23 2.34
CA ASP A 29 15.78 3.10 3.30
C ASP A 29 14.99 2.25 4.30
N LEU A 30 15.60 2.00 5.46
CA LEU A 30 15.00 1.21 6.55
C LEU A 30 13.64 1.72 7.01
N ARG A 31 13.35 3.02 6.89
CA ARG A 31 12.07 3.60 7.30
C ARG A 31 10.98 3.22 6.30
N ILE A 32 11.28 3.34 5.01
CA ILE A 32 10.38 2.91 3.93
C ILE A 32 10.19 1.38 3.99
N ALA A 33 11.28 0.63 4.12
CA ALA A 33 11.22 -0.83 4.21
C ALA A 33 10.37 -1.31 5.39
N SER A 34 10.53 -0.72 6.58
CA SER A 34 9.73 -1.07 7.77
C SER A 34 8.24 -0.77 7.58
N LEU A 35 7.92 0.39 7.00
CA LEU A 35 6.55 0.78 6.72
C LEU A 35 5.87 -0.19 5.74
N LEU A 36 6.53 -0.53 4.63
CA LEU A 36 6.01 -1.43 3.62
C LEU A 36 5.89 -2.87 4.14
N ASN A 37 6.86 -3.35 4.91
CA ASN A 37 6.81 -4.68 5.52
C ASN A 37 5.64 -4.83 6.49
N ARG A 38 5.34 -3.79 7.28
CA ARG A 38 4.18 -3.81 8.20
C ARG A 38 2.87 -4.01 7.44
N PHE A 39 2.73 -3.36 6.28
CA PHE A 39 1.54 -3.53 5.45
C PHE A 39 1.52 -4.91 4.77
N LEU A 40 2.66 -5.38 4.23
CA LEU A 40 2.77 -6.72 3.64
C LEU A 40 2.32 -7.82 4.59
N VAL A 41 2.75 -7.79 5.86
CA VAL A 41 2.37 -8.80 6.85
C VAL A 41 0.85 -8.84 7.06
N LYS A 42 0.18 -7.67 7.06
CA LYS A 42 -1.28 -7.60 7.21
C LYS A 42 -2.03 -8.26 6.05
N VAL A 43 -1.49 -8.16 4.83
CA VAL A 43 -2.16 -8.67 3.61
C VAL A 43 -1.61 -10.01 3.11
N ALA A 44 -0.52 -10.52 3.70
CA ALA A 44 0.21 -11.69 3.21
C ALA A 44 -0.67 -12.94 3.12
N PHE A 45 -1.54 -13.12 4.11
CA PHE A 45 -2.40 -14.30 4.25
C PHE A 45 -3.84 -14.07 3.77
N LEU A 46 -4.14 -12.87 3.26
CA LEU A 46 -5.47 -12.55 2.75
C LEU A 46 -5.62 -13.02 1.31
N THR A 47 -6.61 -13.86 1.04
CA THR A 47 -7.05 -14.20 -0.33
C THR A 47 -8.06 -13.20 -0.84
N GLU A 48 -8.94 -12.72 0.05
CA GLU A 48 -9.98 -11.72 -0.18
C GLU A 48 -10.23 -10.88 1.09
N PRO A 49 -10.83 -9.69 0.99
CA PRO A 49 -11.33 -8.97 2.15
C PRO A 49 -12.40 -9.77 2.90
N THR A 50 -12.46 -9.62 4.21
CA THR A 50 -13.44 -10.34 5.06
C THR A 50 -14.86 -9.82 4.86
N ASP A 51 -14.98 -8.51 4.68
CA ASP A 51 -16.22 -7.79 4.43
C ASP A 51 -15.90 -6.43 3.78
N LEU A 52 -16.93 -5.66 3.47
CA LEU A 52 -16.80 -4.34 2.85
C LEU A 52 -15.99 -3.36 3.73
N ALA A 53 -16.14 -3.43 5.06
CA ALA A 53 -15.41 -2.54 5.97
C ALA A 53 -13.91 -2.89 5.99
N HIS A 54 -13.58 -4.18 5.94
CA HIS A 54 -12.21 -4.65 5.81
C HIS A 54 -11.63 -4.21 4.45
N GLU A 55 -12.40 -4.25 3.37
CA GLU A 55 -11.96 -3.77 2.07
C GLU A 55 -11.62 -2.27 2.08
N GLU A 56 -12.54 -1.44 2.60
CA GLU A 56 -12.33 0.00 2.75
C GLU A 56 -11.13 0.33 3.65
N TYR A 57 -10.94 -0.45 4.72
CA TYR A 57 -9.79 -0.35 5.60
C TYR A 57 -8.49 -0.62 4.84
N LEU A 58 -8.43 -1.71 4.05
CA LEU A 58 -7.23 -2.06 3.28
C LEU A 58 -6.91 -1.01 2.22
N ARG A 59 -7.92 -0.48 1.51
CA ARG A 59 -7.75 0.64 0.57
C ARG A 59 -7.16 1.86 1.26
N SER A 60 -7.77 2.27 2.38
CA SER A 60 -7.35 3.45 3.14
C SER A 60 -5.92 3.30 3.70
N GLU A 61 -5.59 2.13 4.25
CA GLU A 61 -4.26 1.85 4.79
C GLU A 61 -3.20 1.78 3.69
N PHE A 62 -3.56 1.27 2.51
CA PHE A 62 -2.68 1.26 1.35
C PHE A 62 -2.37 2.69 0.87
N GLU A 63 -3.38 3.54 0.68
CA GLU A 63 -3.20 4.94 0.28
C GLU A 63 -2.35 5.74 1.29
N ARG A 64 -2.61 5.54 2.59
CA ARG A 64 -1.82 6.14 3.67
C ARG A 64 -0.36 5.67 3.63
N THR A 65 -0.14 4.40 3.34
CA THR A 65 1.21 3.83 3.20
C THR A 65 1.95 4.48 2.03
N LEU A 66 1.33 4.58 0.86
CA LEU A 66 1.91 5.24 -0.31
C LEU A 66 2.22 6.72 -0.05
N THR A 67 1.32 7.42 0.62
CA THR A 67 1.51 8.84 0.98
C THR A 67 2.73 9.02 1.87
N LYS A 68 2.86 8.20 2.91
CA LYS A 68 4.03 8.25 3.81
C LYS A 68 5.35 7.93 3.11
N VAL A 69 5.35 6.98 2.16
CA VAL A 69 6.55 6.72 1.35
C VAL A 69 6.95 7.97 0.56
N LYS A 70 5.98 8.63 -0.10
CA LYS A 70 6.24 9.88 -0.83
C LYS A 70 6.79 10.98 0.09
N GLU A 71 6.25 11.12 1.29
CA GLU A 71 6.74 12.09 2.27
C GLU A 71 8.18 11.81 2.71
N ILE A 72 8.53 10.54 2.98
CA ILE A 72 9.91 10.17 3.34
C ILE A 72 10.86 10.48 2.17
N CYS A 73 10.49 10.08 0.95
CA CYS A 73 11.26 10.36 -0.26
C CYS A 73 11.45 11.86 -0.53
N ALA A 74 10.43 12.68 -0.24
CA ALA A 74 10.53 14.13 -0.39
C ALA A 74 11.53 14.73 0.62
N ARG A 75 11.49 14.28 1.88
CA ARG A 75 12.42 14.74 2.92
C ARG A 75 13.87 14.37 2.63
N THR A 76 14.13 13.19 2.08
CA THR A 76 15.50 12.76 1.72
C THR A 76 16.07 13.50 0.51
N LYS A 77 15.24 14.08 -0.35
CA LYS A 77 15.69 14.87 -1.51
C LYS A 77 15.98 16.35 -1.18
N SER A 78 15.56 16.81 -0.01
CA SER A 78 15.76 18.18 0.47
C SER A 78 16.95 18.33 1.42
N SER A 79 17.72 17.27 1.64
CA SER A 79 18.98 17.24 2.41
C SER A 79 20.14 16.97 1.47
#